data_AF-A0A8B9KUM8-F1
#
_entry.id   AF-A0A8B9KUM8-F1
#
_cell.length_a   1.000
_cell.length_b   1.000
_cell.length_c   1.000
_cell.angle_alpha   90.00
_cell.angle_beta   90.00
_cell.angle_gamma   90.00
#
_symmetry.space_group_name_H-M   'P 1'
#
loop_
_entity.id
_entity.type
_entity.pdbx_description
1 polymer ?
#
loop_
_entity_poly.entity_id
_entity_poly.type
_entity_poly.pdbx_seq_one_letter_code
_entity_poly.pdbx_strand_id
1 'polypeptide(L)'
;MPPYTSTKYRMQVCVCARVCVAVWISAYLIVMDVIHKRASSKEREKIAQRADERKSNAECVYEWKPPPDTPTPLHPARKAPCDVGDSNKMMAARFLLRRAAPALRQVRCYAEAASGAPQMSFTFASPNEVFFKGVSVKQVDVPTLTGAFGILPAHVPTLQVLRPGVVTVFSDDGTSAKYFVSSGSITVNADSSVQLLAEEAVPLENLDLATAKANLEKAQSEMGSASDEASRAEVQISIEANEAIVKALE
;
A
#
# COMPACT_ATOMS: atom_id res chain seq x y z
N MET A 1 -23.33 4.81 45.34
CA MET A 1 -22.34 4.77 44.25
C MET A 1 -22.09 6.19 43.77
N PRO A 2 -20.92 6.79 44.03
CA PRO A 2 -20.59 8.12 43.51
C PRO A 2 -19.80 8.05 42.19
N PRO A 3 -19.93 9.04 41.30
CA PRO A 3 -19.23 9.08 40.00
C PRO A 3 -17.77 9.56 40.10
N TYR A 4 -16.96 9.01 39.20
CA TYR A 4 -15.50 9.13 39.09
C TYR A 4 -15.09 10.46 38.43
N THR A 5 -14.27 11.27 39.11
CA THR A 5 -13.72 12.53 38.59
C THR A 5 -12.31 12.31 38.00
N SER A 6 -12.15 12.51 36.69
CA SER A 6 -10.85 12.43 36.00
C SER A 6 -10.25 13.83 35.80
N THR A 7 -9.50 14.33 36.78
CA THR A 7 -8.76 15.61 36.64
C THR A 7 -7.28 15.53 37.02
N LYS A 8 -6.72 14.35 37.29
CA LYS A 8 -5.32 14.22 37.75
C LYS A 8 -4.25 13.88 36.69
N TYR A 9 -4.61 13.56 35.44
CA TYR A 9 -3.62 13.12 34.44
C TYR A 9 -3.16 14.21 33.44
N ARG A 10 -3.57 15.47 33.59
CA ARG A 10 -3.27 16.50 32.59
C ARG A 10 -1.92 17.22 32.76
N MET A 11 -1.23 17.08 33.90
CA MET A 11 0.03 17.82 34.15
C MET A 11 1.31 17.00 33.97
N GLN A 12 1.26 15.67 33.97
CA GLN A 12 2.49 14.85 33.94
C GLN A 12 3.03 14.55 32.53
N VAL A 13 2.22 14.70 31.48
CA VAL A 13 2.63 14.44 30.08
C VAL A 13 3.38 15.65 29.48
N CYS A 14 3.28 16.84 30.07
CA CYS A 14 3.78 18.07 29.46
C CYS A 14 5.31 18.28 29.62
N VAL A 15 5.94 17.63 30.61
CA VAL A 15 7.37 17.85 30.90
C VAL A 15 8.29 16.93 30.07
N CYS A 16 7.84 15.72 29.69
CA CYS A 16 8.64 14.80 28.85
C CYS A 16 8.75 15.24 27.37
N ALA A 17 7.73 15.88 26.81
CA ALA A 17 7.74 16.29 25.40
C ALA A 17 8.74 17.41 25.09
N ARG A 18 9.06 18.27 26.08
CA ARG A 18 9.97 19.41 25.89
C ARG A 18 11.44 19.01 25.83
N VAL A 19 11.83 17.92 26.49
CA VAL A 19 13.23 17.44 26.49
C VAL A 19 13.55 16.66 25.21
N CYS A 20 12.60 15.90 24.65
CA CYS A 20 12.81 15.14 23.42
C CYS A 20 13.01 16.02 22.16
N VAL A 21 12.25 17.12 22.04
CA VAL A 21 12.36 18.03 20.87
C VAL A 21 13.69 18.78 20.88
N ALA A 22 14.22 19.15 22.05
CA ALA A 22 15.49 19.85 22.17
C ALA A 22 16.71 18.99 21.79
N VAL A 23 16.71 17.69 22.17
CA VAL A 23 17.78 16.75 21.80
C VAL A 23 17.75 16.45 20.30
N TRP A 24 16.55 16.39 19.71
CA TRP A 24 16.38 16.15 18.27
C TRP A 24 16.86 17.34 17.42
N ILE A 25 16.55 18.57 17.83
CA ILE A 25 17.03 19.79 17.15
C ILE A 25 18.56 19.92 17.27
N SER A 26 19.14 19.59 18.43
CA SER A 26 20.59 19.68 18.63
C SER A 26 21.35 18.66 17.77
N ALA A 27 20.87 17.42 17.68
CA ALA A 27 21.46 16.40 16.81
C ALA A 27 21.34 16.77 15.32
N TYR A 28 20.21 17.34 14.89
CA TYR A 28 20.01 17.79 13.51
C TYR A 28 20.94 18.94 13.12
N LEU A 29 21.16 19.90 14.05
CA LEU A 29 22.10 21.01 13.82
C LEU A 29 23.56 20.54 13.77
N ILE A 30 23.95 19.52 14.55
CA ILE A 30 25.31 18.96 14.51
C ILE A 30 25.57 18.23 13.19
N VAL A 31 24.60 17.44 12.71
CA VAL A 31 24.71 16.74 11.42
C VAL A 31 24.75 17.72 10.25
N MET A 32 23.93 18.78 10.29
CA MET A 32 23.97 19.85 9.28
C MET A 32 25.31 20.62 9.30
N ASP A 33 25.94 20.81 10.47
CA ASP A 33 27.23 21.49 10.60
C ASP A 33 28.44 20.63 10.14
N VAL A 34 28.31 19.29 10.20
CA VAL A 34 29.27 18.34 9.61
C VAL A 34 29.14 18.30 8.07
N ILE A 35 27.92 18.39 7.54
CA ILE A 35 27.62 18.42 6.10
C ILE A 35 28.04 19.76 5.47
N HIS A 36 27.51 20.89 5.99
CA HIS A 36 28.35 21.92 6.58
C HIS A 36 29.80 22.03 6.07
N LYS A 37 30.69 21.52 6.91
CA LYS A 37 32.15 21.64 6.86
C LYS A 37 32.86 20.81 5.78
N ARG A 38 32.24 19.78 5.20
CA ARG A 38 32.86 18.93 4.16
C ARG A 38 32.60 19.38 2.71
N ALA A 39 31.62 20.25 2.49
CA ALA A 39 31.32 20.76 1.15
C ALA A 39 32.33 21.84 0.72
N SER A 40 32.98 21.66 -0.44
CA SER A 40 33.84 22.68 -1.05
C SER A 40 33.07 23.99 -1.24
N SER A 41 33.74 25.15 -1.19
CA SER A 41 33.08 26.47 -1.28
C SER A 41 32.17 26.60 -2.50
N LYS A 42 32.52 25.95 -3.62
CA LYS A 42 31.72 25.89 -4.85
C LYS A 42 30.43 25.07 -4.72
N GLU A 43 30.45 24.01 -3.91
CA GLU A 43 29.28 23.16 -3.66
C GLU A 43 28.26 23.91 -2.78
N ARG A 44 28.75 24.69 -1.81
CA ARG A 44 27.92 25.51 -0.92
C ARG A 44 27.19 26.62 -1.68
N GLU A 45 27.88 27.25 -2.63
CA GLU A 45 27.29 28.30 -3.47
C GLU A 45 26.21 27.74 -4.41
N LYS A 46 26.41 26.53 -4.96
CA LYS A 46 25.39 25.81 -5.74
C LYS A 46 24.17 25.41 -4.91
N ILE A 47 24.36 24.96 -3.67
CA ILE A 47 23.26 24.61 -2.77
C ILE A 47 22.47 25.85 -2.36
N ALA A 48 23.16 26.97 -2.09
CA ALA A 48 22.53 28.25 -1.77
C ALA A 48 21.70 28.79 -2.95
N GLN A 49 22.23 28.76 -4.18
CA GLN A 49 21.50 29.16 -5.38
C GLN A 49 20.25 28.30 -5.62
N ARG A 50 20.34 26.97 -5.46
CA ARG A 50 19.17 26.06 -5.57
C ARG A 50 18.14 26.21 -4.45
N ALA A 51 18.53 26.77 -3.31
CA ALA A 51 17.62 27.07 -2.22
C ALA A 51 16.86 28.37 -2.46
N ASP A 52 17.52 29.41 -2.97
CA ASP A 52 16.88 30.68 -3.36
C ASP A 52 15.95 30.51 -4.56
N GLU A 53 16.34 29.69 -5.55
CA GLU A 53 15.49 29.35 -6.70
C GLU A 53 14.23 28.56 -6.29
N ARG A 54 14.32 27.76 -5.22
CA ARG A 54 13.14 27.10 -4.62
C ARG A 54 12.28 28.06 -3.81
N LYS A 55 12.85 29.07 -3.15
CA LYS A 55 12.10 30.09 -2.42
C LYS A 55 11.36 31.04 -3.37
N SER A 56 11.99 31.47 -4.45
CA SER A 56 11.35 32.32 -5.45
C SER A 56 10.22 31.58 -6.17
N ASN A 57 10.40 30.28 -6.50
CA ASN A 57 9.31 29.47 -7.05
C ASN A 57 8.19 29.23 -6.03
N ALA A 58 8.50 29.06 -4.75
CA ALA A 58 7.49 28.88 -3.71
C ALA A 58 6.69 30.17 -3.43
N GLU A 59 7.32 31.34 -3.51
CA GLU A 59 6.62 32.64 -3.43
C GLU A 59 5.73 32.89 -4.65
N CYS A 60 6.11 32.41 -5.85
CA CYS A 60 5.26 32.51 -7.05
C CYS A 60 3.98 31.66 -7.00
N VAL A 61 3.85 30.67 -6.10
CA VAL A 61 2.67 29.78 -6.03
C VAL A 61 1.56 30.30 -5.10
N TYR A 62 1.79 31.35 -4.29
CA TYR A 62 0.81 31.79 -3.28
C TYR A 62 0.24 33.21 -3.43
N GLU A 63 0.22 33.78 -4.64
CA GLU A 63 -0.64 34.93 -4.95
C GLU A 63 -1.79 34.50 -5.88
N TRP A 64 -2.70 33.68 -5.35
CA TRP A 64 -3.98 33.39 -6.02
C TRP A 64 -5.05 34.36 -5.52
N LYS A 65 -5.34 35.40 -6.30
CA LYS A 65 -6.54 36.23 -6.12
C LYS A 65 -7.72 35.56 -6.84
N PRO A 66 -8.79 35.15 -6.15
CA PRO A 66 -9.99 34.68 -6.81
C PRO A 66 -10.61 35.82 -7.65
N PRO A 67 -11.13 35.54 -8.86
CA PRO A 67 -11.93 36.51 -9.60
C PRO A 67 -13.21 36.83 -8.82
N PRO A 68 -13.71 38.09 -8.86
CA PRO A 68 -15.05 38.37 -8.35
C PRO A 68 -16.05 37.66 -9.26
N ASP A 69 -17.12 37.15 -8.66
CA ASP A 69 -18.27 36.52 -9.31
C ASP A 69 -18.21 34.99 -9.48
N THR A 70 -18.25 34.26 -8.37
CA THR A 70 -18.79 32.88 -8.38
C THR A 70 -19.89 32.76 -7.32
N PRO A 71 -21.16 32.53 -7.71
CA PRO A 71 -22.23 32.27 -6.75
C PRO A 71 -22.03 30.89 -6.12
N THR A 72 -22.00 30.86 -4.79
CA THR A 72 -21.95 29.65 -3.96
C THR A 72 -23.16 28.75 -4.24
N PRO A 73 -23.00 27.42 -4.43
CA PRO A 73 -24.13 26.51 -4.47
C PRO A 73 -24.72 26.39 -3.06
N LEU A 74 -25.97 26.84 -2.90
CA LEU A 74 -26.78 26.50 -1.74
C LEU A 74 -27.07 24.99 -1.79
N HIS A 75 -26.42 24.22 -0.93
CA HIS A 75 -26.87 22.86 -0.63
C HIS A 75 -28.33 22.91 -0.16
N PRO A 76 -29.28 22.23 -0.82
CA PRO A 76 -30.62 22.09 -0.27
C PRO A 76 -30.53 21.16 0.95
N ALA A 77 -30.97 21.68 2.09
CA ALA A 77 -31.19 20.92 3.31
C ALA A 77 -32.05 19.68 2.99
N ARG A 78 -31.50 18.48 3.19
CA ARG A 78 -32.28 17.24 3.22
C ARG A 78 -33.26 17.34 4.38
N LYS A 79 -34.51 17.73 4.10
CA LYS A 79 -35.65 17.46 4.97
C LYS A 79 -35.90 15.96 4.94
N ALA A 80 -35.63 15.29 6.06
CA ALA A 80 -36.23 13.99 6.32
C ALA A 80 -37.75 14.19 6.54
N PRO A 81 -38.62 13.37 5.95
CA PRO A 81 -39.93 13.13 6.49
C PRO A 81 -39.82 12.00 7.52
N CYS A 82 -39.89 12.33 8.81
CA CYS A 82 -40.37 11.39 9.82
C CYS A 82 -41.84 11.72 10.08
N ASP A 83 -42.73 11.09 9.30
CA ASP A 83 -44.15 11.00 9.64
C ASP A 83 -44.28 10.18 10.92
N VAL A 84 -44.43 10.86 12.06
CA VAL A 84 -44.96 10.25 13.28
C VAL A 84 -46.48 10.28 13.16
N GLY A 85 -47.02 9.28 12.46
CA GLY A 85 -48.44 9.00 12.40
C GLY A 85 -48.91 8.29 13.67
N ASP A 86 -49.91 8.88 14.32
CA ASP A 86 -50.68 8.39 15.47
C ASP A 86 -50.92 6.88 15.45
N SER A 87 -50.32 6.17 16.41
CA SER A 87 -50.63 4.77 16.70
C SER A 87 -51.61 4.68 17.86
N ASN A 88 -52.87 5.02 17.61
CA ASN A 88 -53.97 4.64 18.50
C ASN A 88 -55.27 4.43 17.72
N LYS A 89 -55.30 3.32 16.98
CA LYS A 89 -56.48 2.53 16.55
C LYS A 89 -55.96 1.36 15.71
N MET A 90 -56.63 0.20 15.79
CA MET A 90 -56.30 -1.08 15.13
C MET A 90 -55.49 -2.11 15.95
N MET A 91 -55.83 -2.29 17.22
CA MET A 91 -55.66 -3.56 17.94
C MET A 91 -57.02 -4.26 18.02
N ALA A 92 -57.56 -4.76 16.90
CA ALA A 92 -58.80 -5.55 16.90
C ALA A 92 -59.06 -6.27 15.56
N ALA A 93 -58.11 -7.05 15.03
CA ALA A 93 -58.40 -8.06 13.98
C ALA A 93 -57.21 -9.01 13.78
N ARG A 94 -56.74 -9.62 14.87
CA ARG A 94 -55.68 -10.63 14.85
C ARG A 94 -56.21 -12.03 15.13
N PHE A 95 -57.40 -12.39 14.67
CA PHE A 95 -57.84 -13.78 14.71
C PHE A 95 -58.79 -14.05 13.53
N LEU A 96 -58.56 -15.17 12.84
CA LEU A 96 -59.43 -15.79 11.84
C LEU A 96 -59.28 -15.40 10.35
N LEU A 97 -58.07 -15.50 9.78
CA LEU A 97 -57.97 -15.90 8.36
C LEU A 97 -56.69 -16.71 8.10
N ARG A 98 -56.60 -17.88 8.74
CA ARG A 98 -55.69 -18.96 8.33
C ARG A 98 -56.32 -19.70 7.14
N ARG A 99 -56.42 -19.02 5.99
CA ARG A 99 -56.81 -19.65 4.72
C ARG A 99 -55.55 -20.16 4.02
N ALA A 100 -55.61 -21.43 3.66
CA ALA A 100 -54.54 -22.24 3.12
C ALA A 100 -53.75 -21.53 1.99
N ALA A 101 -52.45 -21.34 2.20
CA ALA A 101 -51.53 -21.11 1.10
C ALA A 101 -51.17 -22.46 0.48
N PRO A 102 -51.20 -22.61 -0.86
CA PRO A 102 -50.66 -23.81 -1.48
C PRO A 102 -49.16 -23.88 -1.15
N ALA A 103 -48.69 -25.08 -0.83
CA ALA A 103 -47.27 -25.36 -0.64
C ALA A 103 -46.55 -25.11 -1.97
N LEU A 104 -46.10 -23.88 -2.19
CA LEU A 104 -45.19 -23.55 -3.27
C LEU A 104 -43.92 -24.35 -3.02
N ARG A 105 -43.77 -25.43 -3.80
CA ARG A 105 -42.59 -26.26 -3.88
C ARG A 105 -41.44 -25.33 -4.24
N GLN A 106 -40.69 -24.93 -3.22
CA GLN A 106 -39.58 -24.00 -3.33
C GLN A 106 -38.45 -24.71 -4.08
N VAL A 107 -38.55 -24.70 -5.41
CA VAL A 107 -37.46 -25.09 -6.29
C VAL A 107 -36.33 -24.10 -5.98
N ARG A 108 -35.24 -24.60 -5.41
CA ARG A 108 -34.04 -23.80 -5.23
C ARG A 108 -33.54 -23.48 -6.64
N CYS A 109 -33.81 -22.27 -7.11
CA CYS A 109 -33.11 -21.72 -8.25
C CYS A 109 -31.67 -21.46 -7.76
N TYR A 110 -30.72 -22.25 -8.23
CA TYR A 110 -29.32 -21.86 -8.11
C TYR A 110 -29.17 -20.53 -8.85
N ALA A 111 -28.64 -19.52 -8.17
CA ALA A 111 -28.29 -18.28 -8.84
C ALA A 111 -27.35 -18.63 -9.99
N GLU A 112 -27.74 -18.25 -11.21
CA GLU A 112 -26.87 -18.39 -12.38
C GLU A 112 -25.59 -17.63 -12.08
N ALA A 113 -24.44 -18.28 -12.25
CA ALA A 113 -23.15 -17.65 -12.03
C ALA A 113 -23.11 -16.37 -12.86
N ALA A 114 -22.93 -15.22 -12.21
CA ALA A 114 -22.87 -13.93 -12.89
C ALA A 114 -21.87 -14.06 -14.07
N SER A 115 -22.37 -13.88 -15.28
CA SER A 115 -21.71 -14.20 -16.55
C SER A 115 -20.55 -13.26 -16.91
N GLY A 116 -20.03 -12.54 -15.93
CA GLY A 116 -18.79 -11.78 -16.02
C GLY A 116 -18.01 -12.09 -14.76
N ALA A 117 -16.93 -12.86 -14.88
CA ALA A 117 -15.96 -12.93 -13.80
C ALA A 117 -15.54 -11.48 -13.50
N PRO A 118 -15.61 -11.01 -12.25
CA PRO A 118 -15.08 -9.69 -11.93
C PRO A 118 -13.62 -9.68 -12.39
N GLN A 119 -13.21 -8.63 -13.11
CA GLN A 119 -11.85 -8.49 -13.63
C GLN A 119 -11.16 -7.34 -12.91
N MET A 120 -9.86 -7.47 -12.68
CA MET A 120 -9.02 -6.38 -12.19
C MET A 120 -8.03 -5.93 -13.26
N SER A 121 -7.74 -4.64 -13.29
CA SER A 121 -6.72 -4.11 -14.21
C SER A 121 -5.35 -4.27 -13.57
N PHE A 122 -4.46 -5.02 -14.21
CA PHE A 122 -3.13 -5.30 -13.69
C PHE A 122 -2.06 -4.59 -14.52
N THR A 123 -1.18 -3.88 -13.82
CA THR A 123 0.01 -3.27 -14.38
C THR A 123 1.24 -3.81 -13.64
N PHE A 124 2.17 -4.39 -14.38
CA PHE A 124 3.44 -4.88 -13.86
C PHE A 124 4.59 -4.29 -14.67
N ALA A 125 5.47 -3.57 -13.98
CA ALA A 125 6.59 -2.88 -14.61
C ALA A 125 7.85 -2.94 -13.74
N SER A 126 8.98 -2.95 -14.42
CA SER A 126 10.30 -2.59 -13.90
C SER A 126 10.78 -1.31 -14.59
N PRO A 127 11.85 -0.63 -14.11
CA PRO A 127 12.45 0.49 -14.80
C PRO A 127 12.93 0.15 -16.23
N ASN A 128 13.32 -1.11 -16.45
CA ASN A 128 13.88 -1.58 -17.72
C ASN A 128 12.78 -2.00 -18.71
N GLU A 129 11.69 -2.62 -18.22
CA GLU A 129 10.63 -3.16 -19.07
C GLU A 129 9.25 -3.18 -18.42
N VAL A 130 8.19 -3.14 -19.25
CA VAL A 130 6.80 -3.25 -18.80
C VAL A 130 6.24 -4.58 -19.29
N PHE A 131 5.94 -5.49 -18.37
CA PHE A 131 5.42 -6.82 -18.69
C PHE A 131 3.91 -6.80 -18.97
N PHE A 132 3.15 -6.11 -18.11
CA PHE A 132 1.70 -6.00 -18.23
C PHE A 132 1.30 -4.53 -18.11
N LYS A 133 0.43 -4.06 -19.01
CA LYS A 133 -0.06 -2.68 -19.02
C LYS A 133 -1.58 -2.65 -19.06
N GLY A 134 -2.21 -2.55 -17.89
CA GLY A 134 -3.67 -2.47 -17.76
C GLY A 134 -4.40 -3.68 -18.33
N VAL A 135 -3.80 -4.87 -18.25
CA VAL A 135 -4.40 -6.12 -18.76
C VAL A 135 -5.38 -6.67 -17.73
N SER A 136 -6.49 -7.28 -18.19
CA SER A 136 -7.41 -7.99 -17.29
C SER A 136 -6.77 -9.29 -16.81
N VAL A 137 -6.70 -9.46 -15.50
CA VAL A 137 -6.09 -10.64 -14.87
C VAL A 137 -7.04 -11.18 -13.81
N LYS A 138 -7.11 -12.50 -13.70
CA LYS A 138 -8.02 -13.18 -12.77
C LYS A 138 -7.47 -13.24 -11.36
N GLN A 139 -6.18 -13.50 -11.22
CA GLN A 139 -5.50 -13.61 -9.93
C GLN A 139 -4.01 -13.28 -10.07
N VAL A 140 -3.44 -12.63 -9.06
CA VAL A 140 -2.00 -12.39 -8.96
C VAL A 140 -1.52 -12.79 -7.57
N ASP A 141 -0.57 -13.71 -7.51
CA ASP A 141 0.05 -14.15 -6.25
C ASP A 141 1.41 -13.47 -6.09
N VAL A 142 1.61 -12.82 -4.94
CA VAL A 142 2.73 -11.91 -4.72
C VAL A 142 3.42 -12.22 -3.39
N PRO A 143 4.77 -12.31 -3.36
CA PRO A 143 5.54 -12.42 -2.13
C PRO A 143 5.76 -11.02 -1.51
N THR A 144 5.33 -10.84 -0.27
CA THR A 144 5.59 -9.62 0.50
C THR A 144 6.33 -9.92 1.80
N LEU A 145 6.78 -8.85 2.48
CA LEU A 145 7.51 -8.99 3.75
C LEU A 145 6.70 -9.70 4.85
N THR A 146 5.37 -9.53 4.85
CA THR A 146 4.47 -10.16 5.83
C THR A 146 4.15 -11.61 5.47
N GLY A 147 4.37 -12.02 4.22
CA GLY A 147 4.05 -13.35 3.70
C GLY A 147 3.67 -13.30 2.22
N ALA A 148 3.28 -14.43 1.63
CA ALA A 148 2.72 -14.45 0.29
C ALA A 148 1.19 -14.39 0.34
N PHE A 149 0.57 -13.60 -0.54
CA PHE A 149 -0.89 -13.58 -0.66
C PHE A 149 -1.33 -13.41 -2.11
N GLY A 150 -2.53 -13.92 -2.40
CA GLY A 150 -3.18 -13.81 -3.70
C GLY A 150 -4.16 -12.65 -3.73
N ILE A 151 -4.11 -11.88 -4.82
CA ILE A 151 -5.01 -10.76 -5.09
C ILE A 151 -6.00 -11.21 -6.15
N LEU A 152 -7.27 -11.12 -5.79
CA LEU A 152 -8.39 -11.36 -6.67
C LEU A 152 -9.14 -10.04 -6.94
N PRO A 153 -10.01 -10.00 -7.96
CA PRO A 153 -10.93 -8.90 -8.19
C PRO A 153 -11.71 -8.52 -6.93
N ALA A 154 -11.92 -7.21 -6.70
CA ALA A 154 -12.55 -6.67 -5.50
C ALA A 154 -11.80 -6.96 -4.17
N HIS A 155 -10.48 -7.02 -4.21
CA HIS A 155 -9.65 -7.07 -3.00
C HIS A 155 -9.68 -5.73 -2.23
N VAL A 156 -9.41 -5.78 -0.92
CA VAL A 156 -9.30 -4.58 -0.08
C VAL A 156 -8.12 -3.73 -0.55
N PRO A 157 -8.22 -2.39 -0.59
CA PRO A 157 -7.10 -1.53 -0.94
C PRO A 157 -5.92 -1.75 0.01
N THR A 158 -4.75 -2.06 -0.53
CA THR A 158 -3.56 -2.42 0.23
C THR A 158 -2.30 -1.88 -0.42
N LEU A 159 -1.37 -1.44 0.41
CA LEU A 159 -0.02 -1.05 0.03
C LEU A 159 0.97 -1.97 0.74
N GLN A 160 1.85 -2.63 0.00
CA GLN A 160 2.87 -3.51 0.58
C GLN A 160 4.19 -3.43 -0.18
N VAL A 161 5.27 -3.79 0.51
CA VAL A 161 6.62 -3.94 -0.04
C VAL A 161 6.86 -5.41 -0.37
N LEU A 162 7.50 -5.64 -1.51
CA LEU A 162 7.80 -6.99 -1.99
C LEU A 162 9.03 -7.57 -1.32
N ARG A 163 9.03 -8.88 -1.17
CA ARG A 163 10.18 -9.68 -0.75
C ARG A 163 10.78 -10.38 -1.98
N PRO A 164 12.09 -10.66 -2.04
CA PRO A 164 12.66 -11.47 -3.10
C PRO A 164 11.91 -12.80 -3.24
N GLY A 165 11.39 -13.09 -4.45
CA GLY A 165 10.57 -14.27 -4.67
C GLY A 165 9.87 -14.31 -6.02
N VAL A 166 9.00 -15.31 -6.19
CA VAL A 166 8.28 -15.54 -7.45
C VAL A 166 6.88 -14.94 -7.39
N VAL A 167 6.57 -14.09 -8.35
CA VAL A 167 5.23 -13.59 -8.64
C VAL A 167 4.59 -14.49 -9.69
N THR A 168 3.36 -14.92 -9.42
CA THR A 168 2.57 -15.72 -10.39
C THR A 168 1.35 -14.93 -10.83
N VAL A 169 1.22 -14.73 -12.14
CA VAL A 169 0.11 -14.03 -12.77
C VAL A 169 -0.78 -15.04 -13.48
N PHE A 170 -2.06 -15.09 -13.13
CA PHE A 170 -3.05 -15.95 -13.75
C PHE A 170 -3.95 -15.14 -14.69
N SER A 171 -3.72 -15.31 -15.99
CA SER A 171 -4.53 -14.69 -17.04
C SER A 171 -5.93 -15.31 -17.12
N ASP A 172 -6.86 -14.61 -17.77
CA ASP A 172 -8.24 -15.06 -17.94
C ASP A 172 -8.34 -16.39 -18.71
N ASP A 173 -7.38 -16.64 -19.61
CA ASP A 173 -7.27 -17.87 -20.42
C ASP A 173 -6.81 -19.10 -19.60
N GLY A 174 -6.52 -18.93 -18.31
CA GLY A 174 -5.99 -19.98 -17.43
C GLY A 174 -4.49 -20.23 -17.58
N THR A 175 -3.80 -19.48 -18.43
CA THR A 175 -2.33 -19.43 -18.48
C THR A 175 -1.76 -18.81 -17.22
N SER A 176 -0.65 -19.38 -16.74
CA SER A 176 0.10 -18.85 -15.60
C SER A 176 1.48 -18.41 -16.07
N ALA A 177 1.81 -17.15 -15.82
CA ALA A 177 3.14 -16.59 -16.08
C ALA A 177 3.85 -16.37 -14.75
N LYS A 178 5.11 -16.81 -14.65
CA LYS A 178 5.91 -16.72 -13.43
C LYS A 178 7.12 -15.83 -13.66
N TYR A 179 7.31 -14.89 -12.74
CA TYR A 179 8.41 -13.94 -12.77
C TYR A 179 9.12 -13.95 -11.42
N PHE A 180 10.44 -13.97 -11.44
CA PHE A 180 11.22 -13.69 -10.24
C PHE A 180 11.32 -12.17 -10.07
N VAL A 181 11.09 -11.68 -8.86
CA VAL A 181 11.16 -10.27 -8.50
C VAL A 181 12.16 -10.11 -7.36
N SER A 182 13.06 -9.13 -7.46
CA SER A 182 14.03 -8.82 -6.41
C SER A 182 13.40 -8.06 -5.25
N SER A 183 12.88 -6.88 -5.52
CA SER A 183 12.30 -5.94 -4.57
C SER A 183 11.23 -5.11 -5.30
N GLY A 184 10.42 -4.36 -4.54
CA GLY A 184 9.47 -3.44 -5.13
C GLY A 184 8.31 -3.10 -4.23
N SER A 185 7.24 -2.62 -4.84
CA SER A 185 6.00 -2.28 -4.16
C SER A 185 4.78 -2.77 -4.93
N ILE A 186 3.71 -3.02 -4.18
CA ILE A 186 2.41 -3.31 -4.73
C ILE A 186 1.37 -2.37 -4.15
N THR A 187 0.54 -1.85 -5.06
CA THR A 187 -0.60 -1.00 -4.73
C THR A 187 -1.87 -1.62 -5.31
N VAL A 188 -2.84 -1.89 -4.43
CA VAL A 188 -4.20 -2.26 -4.80
C VAL A 188 -5.10 -1.10 -4.44
N ASN A 189 -5.79 -0.56 -5.44
CA ASN A 189 -6.70 0.56 -5.29
C ASN A 189 -8.15 0.09 -5.13
N ALA A 190 -9.04 0.99 -4.70
CA ALA A 190 -10.47 0.69 -4.51
C ALA A 190 -11.23 0.45 -5.82
N ASP A 191 -10.69 0.92 -6.94
CA ASP A 191 -11.21 0.68 -8.30
C ASP A 191 -10.81 -0.70 -8.86
N SER A 192 -10.20 -1.56 -8.05
CA SER A 192 -9.61 -2.85 -8.48
C SER A 192 -8.50 -2.69 -9.53
N SER A 193 -7.81 -1.53 -9.56
CA SER A 193 -6.53 -1.42 -10.25
C SER A 193 -5.40 -1.90 -9.34
N VAL A 194 -4.54 -2.75 -9.90
CA VAL A 194 -3.39 -3.33 -9.22
C VAL A 194 -2.13 -2.92 -9.96
N GLN A 195 -1.21 -2.29 -9.22
CA GLN A 195 0.08 -1.84 -9.74
C GLN A 195 1.18 -2.56 -8.98
N LEU A 196 1.92 -3.41 -9.68
CA LEU A 196 3.12 -4.09 -9.19
C LEU A 196 4.32 -3.40 -9.84
N LEU A 197 5.12 -2.71 -9.03
CA LEU A 197 6.32 -2.02 -9.49
C LEU A 197 7.52 -2.71 -8.85
N ALA A 198 8.27 -3.45 -9.65
CA ALA A 198 9.49 -4.13 -9.22
C ALA A 198 10.72 -3.29 -9.57
N GLU A 199 11.78 -3.43 -8.78
CA GLU A 199 13.09 -2.85 -9.13
C GLU A 199 13.77 -3.65 -10.23
N GLU A 200 13.87 -4.98 -10.05
CA GLU A 200 14.29 -5.91 -11.09
C GLU A 200 13.30 -7.08 -11.14
N ALA A 201 12.96 -7.50 -12.36
CA ALA A 201 12.06 -8.60 -12.61
C ALA A 201 12.55 -9.40 -13.81
N VAL A 202 12.58 -10.72 -13.67
CA VAL A 202 13.15 -11.61 -14.69
C VAL A 202 12.23 -12.83 -14.83
N PRO A 203 11.87 -13.28 -16.05
CA PRO A 203 11.15 -14.53 -16.22
C PRO A 203 12.03 -15.72 -15.81
N LEU A 204 11.43 -16.77 -15.27
CA LEU A 204 12.18 -17.91 -14.70
C LEU A 204 13.10 -18.62 -15.71
N GLU A 205 12.76 -18.57 -17.00
CA GLU A 205 13.53 -19.17 -18.09
C GLU A 205 14.91 -18.52 -18.33
N ASN A 206 15.09 -17.27 -17.91
CA ASN A 206 16.34 -16.54 -18.10
C ASN A 206 17.32 -16.70 -16.92
N LEU A 207 16.96 -17.47 -15.89
CA LEU A 207 17.76 -17.65 -14.69
C LEU A 207 18.53 -18.98 -14.72
N ASP A 208 19.82 -18.94 -14.38
CA ASP A 208 20.68 -20.11 -14.26
C ASP A 208 20.92 -20.52 -12.81
N LEU A 209 20.71 -21.82 -12.55
CA LEU A 209 20.80 -22.41 -11.22
C LEU A 209 22.27 -22.52 -10.75
N ALA A 210 23.21 -22.81 -11.66
CA ALA A 210 24.62 -22.94 -11.31
C ALA A 210 25.21 -21.60 -10.86
N THR A 211 24.90 -20.53 -11.60
CA THR A 211 25.32 -19.16 -11.24
C THR A 211 24.68 -18.71 -9.93
N ALA A 212 23.39 -19.00 -9.70
CA ALA A 212 22.71 -18.65 -8.45
C ALA A 212 23.35 -19.32 -7.22
N LYS A 213 23.70 -20.61 -7.31
CA LYS A 213 24.40 -21.34 -6.22
C LYS A 213 25.81 -20.79 -5.97
N ALA A 214 26.57 -20.49 -7.03
CA ALA A 214 27.88 -19.87 -6.88
C ALA A 214 27.81 -18.49 -6.21
N ASN A 215 26.77 -17.71 -6.48
CA ASN A 215 26.56 -16.41 -5.85
C ASN A 215 26.15 -16.54 -4.37
N LEU A 216 25.33 -17.55 -4.04
CA LEU A 216 24.96 -17.87 -2.67
C LEU A 216 26.20 -18.23 -1.84
N GLU A 217 27.08 -19.11 -2.34
CA GLU A 217 28.31 -19.50 -1.64
C GLU A 217 29.27 -18.32 -1.41
N LYS A 218 29.36 -17.41 -2.40
CA LYS A 218 30.14 -16.15 -2.26
C LYS A 218 29.56 -15.26 -1.16
N ALA A 219 28.26 -15.01 -1.17
CA ALA A 219 27.60 -14.19 -0.17
C ALA A 219 27.74 -14.79 1.25
N GLN A 220 27.63 -16.11 1.38
CA GLN A 220 27.88 -16.81 2.66
C GLN A 220 29.32 -16.67 3.14
N SER A 221 30.30 -16.71 2.23
CA SER A 221 31.71 -16.52 2.57
C SER A 221 31.99 -15.08 3.04
N GLU A 222 31.35 -14.09 2.40
CA GLU A 222 31.45 -12.67 2.77
C GLU A 222 30.88 -12.39 4.16
N MET A 223 29.81 -13.09 4.55
CA MET A 223 29.19 -12.94 5.88
C MET A 223 30.18 -13.24 7.01
N GLY A 224 31.05 -14.23 6.83
CA GLY A 224 32.10 -14.58 7.80
C GLY A 224 33.20 -13.52 7.91
N SER A 225 33.36 -12.67 6.89
CA SER A 225 34.40 -11.62 6.83
C SER A 225 33.91 -10.23 7.24
N ALA A 226 32.59 -10.02 7.31
CA ALA A 226 31.99 -8.73 7.61
C ALA A 226 32.17 -8.31 9.09
N SER A 227 32.93 -7.24 9.32
CA SER A 227 33.19 -6.68 10.66
C SER A 227 32.10 -5.74 11.15
N ASP A 228 31.49 -4.99 10.24
CA ASP A 228 30.59 -3.88 10.55
C ASP A 228 29.14 -4.32 10.48
N GLU A 229 28.28 -3.75 11.33
CA GLU A 229 26.88 -4.15 11.37
C GLU A 229 26.13 -3.81 10.06
N ALA A 230 26.49 -2.70 9.43
CA ALA A 230 25.94 -2.30 8.14
C ALA A 230 26.32 -3.30 7.03
N SER A 231 27.59 -3.71 6.96
CA SER A 231 28.03 -4.69 5.96
C SER A 231 27.45 -6.07 6.21
N ARG A 232 27.28 -6.48 7.48
CA ARG A 232 26.55 -7.71 7.81
C ARG A 232 25.10 -7.67 7.34
N ALA A 233 24.41 -6.54 7.53
CA ALA A 233 23.03 -6.38 7.06
C ALA A 233 22.93 -6.46 5.53
N GLU A 234 23.85 -5.83 4.80
CA GLU A 234 23.92 -5.90 3.34
C GLU A 234 24.16 -7.34 2.84
N VAL A 235 25.10 -8.06 3.45
CA VAL A 235 25.37 -9.46 3.10
C VAL A 235 24.19 -10.36 3.49
N GLN A 236 23.48 -10.07 4.58
CA GLN A 236 22.29 -10.83 4.95
C GLN A 236 21.20 -10.69 3.88
N ILE A 237 20.99 -9.49 3.35
CA ILE A 237 20.03 -9.23 2.28
C ILE A 237 20.46 -9.96 0.99
N SER A 238 21.76 -9.99 0.67
CA SER A 238 22.26 -10.68 -0.51
C SER A 238 22.11 -12.20 -0.41
N ILE A 239 22.34 -12.78 0.78
CA ILE A 239 22.07 -14.20 1.04
C ILE A 239 20.58 -14.49 0.87
N GLU A 240 19.72 -13.67 1.47
CA GLU A 240 18.26 -13.85 1.37
C GLU A 240 17.77 -13.82 -0.08
N ALA A 241 18.26 -12.89 -0.89
CA ALA A 241 17.91 -12.79 -2.30
C ALA A 241 18.40 -14.01 -3.10
N ASN A 242 19.66 -14.43 -2.94
CA ASN A 242 20.21 -15.59 -3.65
C ASN A 242 19.54 -16.90 -3.24
N GLU A 243 19.24 -17.08 -1.95
CA GLU A 243 18.45 -18.22 -1.49
C GLU A 243 17.06 -18.26 -2.12
N ALA A 244 16.40 -17.11 -2.26
CA ALA A 244 15.10 -17.03 -2.92
C ALA A 244 15.18 -17.43 -4.41
N ILE A 245 16.26 -17.05 -5.10
CA ILE A 245 16.50 -17.47 -6.50
C ILE A 245 16.70 -18.98 -6.57
N VAL A 246 17.53 -19.56 -5.71
CA VAL A 246 17.75 -21.03 -5.70
C VAL A 246 16.44 -21.76 -5.43
N LYS A 247 15.65 -21.32 -4.43
CA LYS A 247 14.33 -21.89 -4.11
C LYS A 247 13.31 -21.75 -5.25
N ALA A 248 13.46 -20.75 -6.11
CA ALA A 248 12.58 -20.53 -7.25
C ALA A 248 12.90 -21.46 -8.44
N LEU A 249 14.14 -21.94 -8.55
CA LEU A 249 14.64 -22.76 -9.65
C LEU A 249 14.66 -24.26 -9.35
N GLU A 250 14.65 -24.65 -8.06
CA GLU A 250 14.54 -26.04 -7.59
C GLU A 250 13.09 -26.55 -7.63
#